data_AF-A0A5D2KIH6-F1
#
_entry.id   AF-A0A5D2KIH6-F1
#
_cell.length_a   1.000
_cell.length_b   1.000
_cell.length_c   1.000
_cell.angle_alpha   90.00
_cell.angle_beta   90.00
_cell.angle_gamma   90.00
#
_symmetry.space_group_name_H-M   'P 1'
#
loop_
_entity.id
_entity.type
_entity.pdbx_description
1 polymer ?
#
loop_
_entity_poly.entity_id
_entity_poly.type
_entity_poly.pdbx_seq_one_letter_code
_entity_poly.pdbx_strand_id
1 'polypeptide(L)'
;MRTFPSASQAKRRFAALYVGKHIFALDNDIDEIVGHTYLFLKEQLELSNMPPPSGILHGTIIDQFITCGKSRDVAHELASQIWLAVLDNLEENQHTFLLLKRLALEGDVFLPFPYSRSIKVQWRVFEKLFTDFRDCFDQADYYDVLAIAKNKFQPIPSAWLGF
;
A
#
# COMPACT_ATOMS: atom_id res chain seq x y z
N MET A 1 -38.08 -3.50 -4.57
CA MET A 1 -37.86 -2.04 -4.64
C MET A 1 -36.37 -1.82 -4.91
N ARG A 2 -35.96 -1.39 -6.10
CA ARG A 2 -34.54 -1.12 -6.42
C ARG A 2 -34.21 0.28 -5.91
N THR A 3 -33.40 0.36 -4.85
CA THR A 3 -32.86 1.63 -4.36
C THR A 3 -31.75 2.07 -5.31
N PHE A 4 -31.87 3.28 -5.86
CA PHE A 4 -30.79 3.87 -6.67
C PHE A 4 -29.66 4.33 -5.74
N PRO A 5 -28.38 4.08 -6.08
CA PRO A 5 -27.26 4.55 -5.27
C PRO A 5 -27.24 6.09 -5.22
N SER A 6 -26.83 6.65 -4.09
CA SER A 6 -26.65 8.09 -3.95
C SER A 6 -25.58 8.60 -4.93
N ALA A 7 -25.62 9.89 -5.28
CA ALA A 7 -24.64 10.48 -6.21
C ALA A 7 -23.18 10.31 -5.74
N SER A 8 -22.92 10.27 -4.42
CA SER A 8 -21.60 10.00 -3.86
C SER A 8 -21.17 8.54 -4.06
N GLN A 9 -22.10 7.60 -3.89
CA GLN A 9 -21.85 6.17 -4.09
C GLN A 9 -21.62 5.83 -5.57
N ALA A 10 -22.38 6.46 -6.48
CA ALA A 10 -22.19 6.31 -7.92
C ALA A 10 -20.80 6.82 -8.38
N LYS A 11 -20.34 7.97 -7.85
CA LYS A 11 -18.99 8.49 -8.12
C LYS A 11 -17.89 7.55 -7.64
N ARG A 12 -18.00 7.04 -6.41
CA ARG A 12 -17.03 6.09 -5.84
C ARG A 12 -16.95 4.81 -6.66
N ARG A 13 -18.09 4.27 -7.07
CA ARG A 13 -18.15 3.08 -7.93
C ARG A 13 -17.49 3.31 -9.28
N PHE A 14 -17.77 4.45 -9.92
CA PHE A 14 -17.13 4.81 -11.19
C PHE A 14 -15.60 4.89 -11.04
N ALA A 15 -15.11 5.54 -9.98
CA ALA A 15 -13.67 5.62 -9.71
C ALA A 15 -13.05 4.23 -9.47
N ALA A 16 -13.74 3.35 -8.74
CA ALA A 16 -13.28 1.98 -8.50
C ALA A 16 -13.16 1.20 -9.82
N LEU A 17 -14.17 1.25 -10.68
CA LEU A 17 -14.14 0.59 -11.99
C LEU A 17 -13.05 1.16 -12.89
N TYR A 18 -12.85 2.48 -12.88
CA TYR A 18 -11.78 3.13 -13.62
C TYR A 18 -10.40 2.64 -13.17
N VAL A 19 -10.16 2.60 -11.86
CA VAL A 19 -8.92 2.06 -11.27
C VAL A 19 -8.73 0.59 -11.66
N GLY A 20 -9.75 -0.25 -11.47
CA GLY A 20 -9.68 -1.69 -11.80
C GLY A 20 -9.25 -1.92 -13.25
N LYS A 21 -9.83 -1.16 -14.18
CA LYS A 21 -9.53 -1.27 -15.61
C LYS A 21 -8.16 -0.68 -15.99
N HIS A 22 -7.82 0.49 -15.48
CA HIS A 22 -6.66 1.24 -15.98
C HIS A 22 -5.38 1.02 -15.19
N ILE A 23 -5.47 0.62 -13.92
CA ILE A 23 -4.31 0.34 -13.08
C ILE A 23 -4.00 -1.16 -13.04
N PHE A 24 -5.04 -2.00 -12.99
CA PHE A 24 -4.87 -3.46 -12.86
C PHE A 24 -5.15 -4.25 -14.14
N ALA A 25 -5.66 -3.61 -15.20
CA ALA A 25 -6.00 -4.23 -16.48
C ALA A 25 -6.89 -5.49 -16.33
N LEU A 26 -7.84 -5.44 -15.40
CA LEU A 26 -8.81 -6.51 -15.16
C LEU A 26 -10.12 -6.24 -15.93
N ASP A 27 -10.86 -7.29 -16.32
CA ASP A 27 -12.08 -7.22 -17.17
C ASP A 27 -13.36 -7.87 -16.56
N ASN A 28 -13.40 -8.28 -15.28
CA ASN A 28 -14.51 -9.02 -14.64
C ASN A 28 -15.05 -8.40 -13.30
N ASP A 29 -16.05 -9.00 -12.65
CA ASP A 29 -16.59 -8.49 -11.36
C ASP A 29 -15.57 -8.35 -10.21
N ILE A 30 -14.41 -9.02 -10.32
CA ILE A 30 -13.28 -8.89 -9.38
C ILE A 30 -12.65 -7.49 -9.47
N ASP A 31 -12.84 -6.79 -10.59
CA ASP A 31 -12.25 -5.48 -10.85
C ASP A 31 -12.84 -4.41 -9.95
N GLU A 32 -14.14 -4.50 -9.67
CA GLU A 32 -14.85 -3.52 -8.84
C GLU A 32 -14.34 -3.58 -7.39
N ILE A 33 -14.16 -4.78 -6.85
CA ILE A 33 -13.63 -4.95 -5.49
C ILE A 33 -12.16 -4.55 -5.39
N VAL A 34 -11.34 -4.88 -6.38
CA VAL A 34 -9.93 -4.44 -6.43
C VAL A 34 -9.86 -2.91 -6.45
N GLY A 35 -10.67 -2.27 -7.29
CA GLY A 35 -10.76 -0.82 -7.36
C GLY A 35 -11.23 -0.17 -6.06
N HIS A 36 -12.25 -0.74 -5.39
CA HIS A 36 -12.71 -0.22 -4.10
C HIS A 36 -11.67 -0.38 -2.99
N THR A 37 -10.97 -1.51 -2.98
CA THR A 37 -9.90 -1.77 -2.02
C THR A 37 -8.70 -0.83 -2.24
N TYR A 38 -8.34 -0.56 -3.49
CA TYR A 38 -7.35 0.47 -3.83
C TYR A 38 -7.76 1.84 -3.30
N LEU A 39 -8.98 2.29 -3.58
CA LEU A 39 -9.46 3.59 -3.13
C LEU A 39 -9.50 3.68 -1.60
N PHE A 40 -9.97 2.62 -0.94
CA PHE A 40 -9.96 2.52 0.51
C PHE A 40 -8.55 2.68 1.06
N LEU A 41 -7.58 1.90 0.57
CA LEU A 41 -6.21 1.97 1.06
C LEU A 41 -5.60 3.35 0.80
N LYS A 42 -5.78 3.90 -0.40
CA LYS A 42 -5.29 5.24 -0.76
C LYS A 42 -5.85 6.31 0.18
N GLU A 43 -7.17 6.30 0.43
CA GLU A 43 -7.81 7.24 1.34
C GLU A 43 -7.31 7.11 2.78
N GLN A 44 -7.08 5.89 3.27
CA GLN A 44 -6.51 5.67 4.60
C GLN A 44 -5.11 6.28 4.70
N LEU A 45 -4.29 6.16 3.67
CA LEU A 45 -2.92 6.65 3.66
C LEU A 45 -2.82 8.17 3.44
N GLU A 46 -3.65 8.75 2.57
CA GLU A 46 -3.57 10.18 2.20
C GLU A 46 -4.38 11.09 3.10
N LEU A 47 -5.59 10.67 3.52
CA LEU A 47 -6.55 11.57 4.17
C LEU A 47 -6.65 11.37 5.68
N SER A 48 -6.15 10.23 6.21
CA SER A 48 -6.16 10.00 7.65
C SER A 48 -4.98 10.71 8.30
N ASN A 49 -5.27 11.59 9.28
CA ASN A 49 -4.22 12.18 10.12
C ASN A 49 -3.49 11.12 10.97
N MET A 50 -4.14 9.98 11.24
CA MET A 50 -3.60 8.86 12.00
C MET A 50 -4.10 7.55 11.37
N PRO A 51 -3.50 7.08 10.26
CA PRO A 51 -3.92 5.83 9.66
C PRO A 51 -3.77 4.67 10.65
N PRO A 52 -4.65 3.66 10.59
CA PRO A 52 -4.43 2.40 11.31
C PRO A 52 -3.05 1.82 10.96
N PRO A 53 -2.43 1.04 11.85
CA PRO A 53 -1.21 0.30 11.54
C PRO A 53 -1.34 -0.47 10.22
N SER A 54 -0.28 -0.50 9.43
CA SER A 54 -0.31 -1.13 8.09
C SER A 54 -0.67 -2.61 8.13
N GLY A 55 -0.35 -3.31 9.21
CA GLY A 55 -0.78 -4.70 9.43
C GLY A 55 -2.31 -4.84 9.54
N ILE A 56 -3.00 -3.88 10.17
CA ILE A 56 -4.47 -3.88 10.26
C ILE A 56 -5.09 -3.57 8.89
N LEU A 57 -4.53 -2.60 8.16
CA LEU A 57 -4.97 -2.27 6.80
C LEU A 57 -4.79 -3.48 5.88
N HIS A 58 -3.62 -4.12 5.91
CA HIS A 58 -3.35 -5.31 5.11
C HIS A 58 -4.27 -6.48 5.49
N GLY A 59 -4.46 -6.75 6.79
CA GLY A 59 -5.36 -7.81 7.24
C GLY A 59 -6.81 -7.60 6.79
N THR A 60 -7.30 -6.36 6.87
CA THR A 60 -8.64 -6.00 6.36
C THR A 60 -8.77 -6.30 4.87
N ILE A 61 -7.75 -5.96 4.07
CA ILE A 61 -7.73 -6.23 2.63
C ILE A 61 -7.76 -7.74 2.35
N ILE A 62 -6.95 -8.52 3.08
CA ILE A 62 -6.92 -9.98 2.98
C ILE A 62 -8.29 -10.59 3.29
N ASP A 63 -8.90 -10.19 4.41
CA ASP A 63 -10.19 -10.73 4.86
C ASP A 63 -11.31 -10.42 3.84
N GLN A 64 -11.26 -9.23 3.21
CA GLN A 64 -12.20 -8.85 2.16
C GLN A 64 -12.11 -9.79 0.95
N PHE A 65 -10.90 -10.12 0.48
CA PHE A 65 -10.73 -11.04 -0.65
C PHE A 65 -11.10 -12.48 -0.31
N ILE A 66 -10.74 -12.96 0.89
CA ILE A 66 -11.13 -14.31 1.35
C ILE A 66 -12.66 -14.41 1.45
N THR A 67 -13.32 -13.39 2.00
CA THR A 67 -14.78 -13.33 2.09
C THR A 67 -15.45 -13.34 0.71
N CYS A 68 -14.78 -12.78 -0.30
CA CYS A 68 -15.20 -12.85 -1.70
C CYS A 68 -14.77 -14.14 -2.43
N GLY A 69 -14.39 -15.18 -1.68
CA GLY A 69 -14.12 -16.52 -2.19
C GLY A 69 -12.73 -16.71 -2.80
N LYS A 70 -11.77 -15.80 -2.55
CA LYS A 70 -10.38 -15.98 -3.01
C LYS A 70 -9.62 -16.93 -2.09
N SER A 71 -8.71 -17.71 -2.67
CA SER A 71 -7.73 -18.45 -1.87
C SER A 71 -6.79 -17.48 -1.15
N ARG A 72 -6.10 -17.97 -0.12
CA ARG A 72 -5.12 -17.18 0.64
C ARG A 72 -4.00 -16.64 -0.26
N ASP A 73 -3.54 -17.44 -1.22
CA ASP A 73 -2.51 -17.03 -2.18
C ASP A 73 -3.00 -15.92 -3.12
N VAL A 74 -4.20 -16.06 -3.67
CA VAL A 74 -4.78 -15.04 -4.57
C VAL A 74 -5.08 -13.76 -3.80
N ALA A 75 -5.60 -13.86 -2.57
CA ALA A 75 -5.83 -12.70 -1.71
C ALA A 75 -4.52 -11.96 -1.40
N HIS A 76 -3.44 -12.69 -1.08
CA HIS A 76 -2.13 -12.11 -0.81
C HIS A 76 -1.51 -11.42 -2.02
N GLU A 77 -1.63 -12.01 -3.21
CA GLU A 77 -1.12 -11.44 -4.45
C GLU A 77 -1.90 -10.17 -4.82
N LEU A 78 -3.24 -10.21 -4.80
CA LEU A 78 -4.07 -9.04 -5.05
C LEU A 78 -3.81 -7.91 -4.05
N ALA A 79 -3.70 -8.25 -2.76
CA ALA A 79 -3.34 -7.27 -1.73
C ALA A 79 -1.97 -6.64 -2.02
N SER A 80 -0.97 -7.43 -2.42
CA SER A 80 0.36 -6.94 -2.78
C SER A 80 0.33 -5.99 -3.97
N GLN A 81 -0.41 -6.34 -5.03
CA GLN A 81 -0.58 -5.49 -6.21
C GLN A 81 -1.25 -4.17 -5.85
N ILE A 82 -2.28 -4.21 -5.00
CA ILE A 82 -2.99 -3.00 -4.55
C ILE A 82 -2.07 -2.11 -3.73
N TRP A 83 -1.30 -2.66 -2.80
CA TRP A 83 -0.33 -1.90 -2.03
C TRP A 83 0.71 -1.22 -2.93
N LEU A 84 1.28 -1.94 -3.89
CA LEU A 84 2.24 -1.38 -4.84
C LEU A 84 1.62 -0.24 -5.65
N ALA A 85 0.44 -0.48 -6.23
CA ALA A 85 -0.27 0.53 -7.00
C ALA A 85 -0.60 1.76 -6.18
N VAL A 86 -1.01 1.62 -4.91
CA VAL A 86 -1.28 2.77 -4.04
C VAL A 86 0.01 3.52 -3.76
N LEU A 87 1.08 2.85 -3.35
CA LEU A 87 2.39 3.48 -3.08
C LEU A 87 2.93 4.26 -4.29
N ASP A 88 2.73 3.73 -5.49
CA ASP A 88 3.15 4.36 -6.76
C ASP A 88 2.33 5.60 -7.11
N ASN A 89 1.14 5.76 -6.54
CA ASN A 89 0.19 6.82 -6.87
C ASN A 89 -0.11 7.75 -5.68
N LEU A 90 0.68 7.68 -4.60
CA LEU A 90 0.66 8.66 -3.52
C LEU A 90 1.25 9.98 -4.01
N GLU A 91 0.67 11.10 -3.59
CA GLU A 91 1.22 12.43 -3.89
C GLU A 91 2.62 12.63 -3.29
N GLU A 92 3.52 13.28 -4.03
CA GLU A 92 4.88 13.59 -3.54
C GLU A 92 4.87 14.85 -2.67
N ASN A 93 4.57 14.68 -1.39
CA ASN A 93 4.51 15.76 -0.42
C ASN A 93 5.06 15.33 0.96
N GLN A 94 5.18 16.29 1.88
CA GLN A 94 5.71 16.05 3.22
C GLN A 94 4.90 15.00 4.01
N HIS A 95 3.59 14.95 3.79
CA HIS A 95 2.72 13.96 4.45
C HIS A 95 3.08 12.54 4.00
N THR A 96 3.27 12.34 2.69
CA THR A 96 3.70 11.04 2.14
C THR A 96 5.08 10.63 2.65
N PHE A 97 6.03 11.56 2.78
CA PHE A 97 7.34 11.25 3.39
C PHE A 97 7.18 10.70 4.82
N LEU A 98 6.44 11.41 5.68
CA LEU A 98 6.20 11.01 7.06
C LEU A 98 5.46 9.67 7.15
N LEU A 99 4.49 9.45 6.26
CA LEU A 99 3.77 8.19 6.14
C LEU A 99 4.72 7.04 5.79
N LEU A 100 5.53 7.18 4.72
CA LEU A 100 6.45 6.14 4.28
C LEU A 100 7.49 5.84 5.36
N LYS A 101 8.02 6.86 6.04
CA LYS A 101 8.93 6.71 7.17
C LYS A 101 8.28 5.89 8.28
N ARG A 102 7.03 6.22 8.65
CA ARG A 102 6.26 5.42 9.62
C ARG A 102 6.08 3.98 9.14
N LEU A 103 5.73 3.75 7.87
CA LEU A 103 5.57 2.40 7.32
C LEU A 103 6.85 1.55 7.33
N ALA A 104 8.02 2.20 7.21
CA ALA A 104 9.33 1.58 7.31
C ALA A 104 9.72 1.24 8.76
N LEU A 105 9.31 2.09 9.71
CA LEU A 105 9.54 1.93 11.15
C LEU A 105 8.53 1.01 11.83
N GLU A 106 7.35 0.81 11.24
CA GLU A 106 6.40 -0.22 11.65
C GLU A 106 7.07 -1.58 11.46
N GLY A 107 7.68 -2.09 12.54
CA GLY A 107 8.39 -3.36 12.55
C GLY A 107 7.54 -4.51 12.04
N ASP A 108 8.19 -5.58 11.58
CA ASP A 108 7.49 -6.78 11.18
C ASP A 108 6.92 -7.47 12.42
N VAL A 109 5.68 -7.16 12.75
CA VAL A 109 4.87 -8.07 13.55
C VAL A 109 4.79 -9.36 12.73
N PHE A 110 5.35 -10.45 13.26
CA PHE A 110 5.29 -11.77 12.62
C PHE A 110 3.84 -12.23 12.53
N LEU A 111 3.15 -11.81 11.46
CA LEU A 111 1.81 -12.27 11.14
C LEU A 111 1.91 -13.51 10.27
N PRO A 112 1.07 -14.54 10.52
CA PRO A 112 1.07 -15.71 9.67
C PRO A 112 0.68 -15.32 8.25
N PHE A 113 1.21 -16.02 7.24
CA PHE A 113 0.70 -15.90 5.88
C PHE A 113 -0.83 -16.06 5.87
N PRO A 114 -1.62 -15.32 5.07
CA PRO A 114 -1.24 -14.27 4.13
C PRO A 114 -1.21 -12.84 4.72
N TYR A 115 -1.24 -12.69 6.05
CA TYR A 115 -1.44 -11.41 6.74
C TYR A 115 -0.17 -10.56 6.89
N SER A 116 1.00 -11.12 6.59
CA SER A 116 2.23 -10.34 6.45
C SER A 116 2.30 -9.68 5.08
N ARG A 117 2.63 -8.39 5.00
CA ARG A 117 2.86 -7.70 3.70
C ARG A 117 4.02 -8.38 2.96
N SER A 118 3.91 -8.50 1.63
CA SER A 118 4.97 -9.11 0.83
C SER A 118 6.26 -8.29 0.85
N ILE A 119 7.39 -8.98 0.64
CA ILE A 119 8.71 -8.35 0.59
C ILE A 119 8.78 -7.25 -0.48
N LYS A 120 8.05 -7.39 -1.58
CA LYS A 120 7.96 -6.39 -2.67
C LYS A 120 7.32 -5.09 -2.21
N VAL A 121 6.21 -5.18 -1.47
CA VAL A 121 5.52 -4.00 -0.90
C VAL A 121 6.44 -3.30 0.09
N GLN A 122 7.09 -4.06 0.97
CA GLN A 122 8.01 -3.50 1.95
C GLN A 122 9.19 -2.82 1.25
N TRP A 123 9.80 -3.48 0.26
CA TRP A 123 10.88 -2.93 -0.56
C TRP A 123 10.49 -1.60 -1.19
N ARG A 124 9.28 -1.53 -1.77
CA ARG A 124 8.81 -0.32 -2.46
C ARG A 124 8.73 0.91 -1.53
N VAL A 125 8.40 0.72 -0.25
CA VAL A 125 8.42 1.81 0.75
C VAL A 125 9.84 2.38 0.90
N PHE A 126 10.84 1.52 1.07
CA PHE A 126 12.23 1.96 1.22
C PHE A 126 12.78 2.56 -0.07
N GLU A 127 12.41 1.98 -1.21
CA GLU A 127 12.81 2.52 -2.51
C GLU A 127 12.34 3.97 -2.65
N LYS A 128 11.04 4.25 -2.47
CA LYS A 128 10.51 5.62 -2.54
C LYS A 128 11.16 6.56 -1.52
N LEU A 129 11.42 6.09 -0.29
CA LEU A 129 12.11 6.89 0.72
C LEU A 129 13.51 7.31 0.25
N PHE A 130 14.31 6.38 -0.28
CA PHE A 130 15.69 6.64 -0.64
C PHE A 130 15.88 7.21 -2.04
N THR A 131 14.88 7.15 -2.92
CA THR A 131 14.92 7.77 -4.25
C THR A 131 14.15 9.08 -4.30
N ASP A 132 12.88 9.07 -3.94
CA ASP A 132 11.96 10.17 -4.20
C ASP A 132 12.00 11.21 -3.06
N PHE A 133 12.25 10.77 -1.83
CA PHE A 133 12.22 11.60 -0.62
C PHE A 133 13.57 11.70 0.10
N ARG A 134 14.68 11.39 -0.58
CA ARG A 134 16.01 11.39 0.05
C ARG A 134 16.33 12.71 0.75
N ASP A 135 16.06 13.80 0.06
CA ASP A 135 16.41 15.14 0.54
C ASP A 135 15.52 15.62 1.70
N CYS A 136 14.47 14.86 2.05
CA CYS A 136 13.60 15.15 3.19
C CYS A 136 14.15 14.59 4.52
N PHE A 137 15.16 13.72 4.48
CA PHE A 137 15.74 13.15 5.69
C PHE A 137 16.65 14.13 6.42
N ASP A 138 16.59 14.11 7.74
CA ASP A 138 17.75 14.51 8.54
C ASP A 138 18.78 13.37 8.62
N GLN A 139 19.99 13.70 9.05
CA GLN A 139 21.09 12.73 9.04
C GLN A 139 20.83 11.53 9.95
N ALA A 140 20.20 11.71 11.11
CA ALA A 140 19.95 10.62 12.05
C ALA A 140 18.87 9.69 11.52
N ASP A 141 17.76 10.27 11.06
CA ASP A 141 16.63 9.56 10.48
C ASP A 141 17.03 8.71 9.28
N TYR A 142 17.91 9.24 8.42
CA TYR A 142 18.42 8.52 7.26
C TYR A 142 19.14 7.23 7.66
N TYR A 143 20.05 7.30 8.63
CA TYR A 143 20.82 6.13 9.07
C TYR A 143 19.96 5.11 9.81
N ASP A 144 18.97 5.54 10.57
CA ASP A 144 18.03 4.65 11.25
C ASP A 144 17.21 3.84 10.24
N VAL A 145 16.59 4.51 9.27
CA VAL A 145 15.83 3.84 8.21
C VAL A 145 16.74 2.95 7.36
N LEU A 146 17.97 3.39 7.06
CA LEU A 146 18.95 2.59 6.30
C LEU A 146 19.39 1.34 7.06
N ALA A 147 19.55 1.41 8.38
CA ALA A 147 19.88 0.25 9.20
C ALA A 147 18.76 -0.80 9.16
N ILE A 148 17.50 -0.37 9.22
CA ILE A 148 16.34 -1.26 9.08
C ILE A 148 16.31 -1.90 7.69
N ALA A 149 16.51 -1.09 6.63
CA ALA A 149 16.58 -1.59 5.27
C ALA A 149 17.68 -2.66 5.12
N LYS A 150 18.86 -2.43 5.69
CA LYS A 150 19.97 -3.41 5.68
C LYS A 150 19.65 -4.67 6.48
N ASN A 151 18.96 -4.56 7.61
CA ASN A 151 18.60 -5.75 8.38
C ASN A 151 17.61 -6.63 7.60
N LYS A 152 16.68 -5.99 6.89
CA LYS A 152 15.58 -6.63 6.19
C LYS A 152 15.96 -7.14 4.79
N PHE A 153 16.73 -6.37 4.04
CA PHE A 153 17.10 -6.66 2.67
C PHE A 153 18.62 -6.76 2.56
N GLN A 154 19.12 -7.89 2.08
CA GLN A 154 20.52 -8.05 1.73
C GLN A 154 20.62 -8.79 0.39
N PRO A 155 21.30 -8.22 -0.63
CA PRO A 155 21.93 -6.89 -0.63
C PRO A 155 20.93 -5.72 -0.78
N ILE A 156 21.32 -4.51 -0.35
CA ILE A 156 20.59 -3.27 -0.68
C ILE A 156 21.20 -2.58 -1.92
N PRO A 157 20.41 -1.80 -2.69
CA PRO A 157 20.90 -1.05 -3.85
C PRO A 157 21.91 0.03 -3.45
N SER A 158 22.98 0.18 -4.24
CA SER A 158 23.94 1.28 -4.06
C SER A 158 23.29 2.65 -4.19
N ALA A 159 22.23 2.75 -5.00
CA ALA A 159 21.42 3.95 -5.13
C ALA A 159 20.91 4.43 -3.76
N TRP A 160 20.65 3.56 -2.78
CA TRP A 160 20.14 3.95 -1.47
C TRP A 160 21.21 4.46 -0.50
N LEU A 161 22.49 4.46 -0.88
CA LEU A 161 23.60 4.78 0.02
C LEU A 161 24.01 6.26 0.02
N GLY A 162 23.48 7.08 -0.90
CA GLY A 162 23.68 8.53 -0.88
C GLY A 162 25.12 8.98 -1.21
N PHE A 163 25.65 8.53 -2.34
CA PHE A 163 26.95 8.99 -2.88
C PHE A 163 26.83 10.32 -3.64
#